data_AF-A0A1W9RA26-F1
#
_entry.id   AF-A0A1W9RA26-F1
#
_cell.length_a   1.000
_cell.length_b   1.000
_cell.length_c   1.000
_cell.angle_alpha   90.00
_cell.angle_beta   90.00
_cell.angle_gamma   90.00
#
_symmetry.space_group_name_H-M   'P 1'
#
loop_
_entity.id
_entity.type
_entity.pdbx_description
1 polymer ?
#
loop_
_entity_poly.entity_id
_entity_poly.type
_entity_poly.pdbx_seq_one_letter_code
_entity_poly.pdbx_strand_id
1 'polypeptide(L)' 'MAVIHRKKRRKKVRYSKVVLKLSMKQKRSLINYCKARQTTPNKLIKKSISRYINGFDKNVPDEYYVTENQLDLFD' A
#
# COMPACT_ATOMS: atom_id res chain seq x y z
N MET A 1 45.88 -13.81 0.49
CA MET A 1 45.28 -12.46 0.41
C MET A 1 43.80 -12.58 0.68
N ALA A 2 43.27 -11.93 1.73
CA ALA A 2 41.85 -12.03 2.07
C ALA A 2 40.98 -11.29 1.05
N VAL A 3 40.00 -11.97 0.46
CA VAL A 3 39.05 -11.38 -0.50
C VAL A 3 38.06 -10.50 0.28
N ILE A 4 38.23 -9.18 0.20
CA ILE A 4 37.31 -8.22 0.81
C ILE A 4 36.02 -8.20 -0.02
N HIS A 5 34.98 -8.92 0.43
CA HIS A 5 33.66 -8.80 -0.17
C HIS A 5 33.05 -7.41 0.13
N ARG A 6 33.07 -6.51 -0.85
CA ARG A 6 32.38 -5.22 -0.78
C ARG A 6 30.88 -5.45 -0.54
N LYS A 7 30.36 -5.02 0.61
CA LYS A 7 28.91 -5.03 0.91
C LYS A 7 28.17 -4.22 -0.16
N LYS A 8 27.25 -4.86 -0.90
CA LYS A 8 26.36 -4.18 -1.86
C LYS A 8 25.51 -3.13 -1.11
N ARG A 9 25.60 -1.87 -1.54
CA ARG A 9 24.77 -0.78 -0.99
C ARG A 9 23.29 -1.03 -1.34
N ARG A 10 22.42 -1.01 -0.33
CA ARG A 10 20.96 -1.08 -0.55
C ARG A 10 20.51 0.15 -1.35
N LYS A 11 19.67 -0.05 -2.36
CA LYS A 11 19.05 1.06 -3.11
C LYS A 11 18.21 1.90 -2.15
N LYS A 12 18.24 3.22 -2.32
CA LYS A 12 17.38 4.13 -1.54
C LYS A 12 15.91 3.83 -1.88
N VAL A 13 15.08 3.67 -0.86
CA VAL A 13 13.62 3.55 -1.04
C VAL A 13 13.10 4.90 -1.50
N ARG A 14 12.39 4.92 -2.63
CA ARG A 14 11.70 6.11 -3.12
C ARG A 14 10.29 6.12 -2.53
N TYR A 15 9.86 7.27 -2.02
CA TYR A 15 8.53 7.45 -1.45
C TYR A 15 7.75 8.47 -2.29
N SER A 16 6.48 8.16 -2.57
CA SER A 16 5.52 9.08 -3.19
C SER A 16 4.48 9.52 -2.16
N LYS A 17 3.90 10.71 -2.36
CA LYS A 17 2.82 11.23 -1.52
C LYS A 17 1.47 10.83 -2.11
N VAL A 18 0.54 10.41 -1.26
CA VAL A 18 -0.87 10.20 -1.61
C VAL A 18 -1.69 11.25 -0.85
N VAL A 19 -2.53 12.01 -1.56
CA VAL A 19 -3.39 13.04 -0.98
C VAL A 19 -4.82 12.52 -0.98
N LEU A 20 -5.42 12.45 0.21
CA LEU A 20 -6.81 12.00 0.39
C LEU A 20 -7.65 13.17 0.89
N LYS A 21 -8.74 13.47 0.19
CA LYS A 21 -9.76 14.40 0.69
C LYS A 21 -10.61 13.69 1.73
N LEU A 22 -10.77 14.31 2.89
CA LEU A 22 -11.62 13.83 3.98
C LEU A 22 -12.60 14.94 4.36
N SER A 23 -13.81 14.56 4.75
CA SER A 23 -14.71 15.50 5.40
C SER A 23 -14.12 15.96 6.74
N MET A 24 -14.52 17.14 7.20
CA MET A 24 -14.01 17.67 8.47
C MET A 24 -14.33 16.73 9.65
N LYS A 25 -15.51 16.11 9.63
CA LYS A 25 -15.94 15.11 10.63
C LYS A 25 -15.05 13.87 10.58
N GLN A 26 -14.75 13.34 9.39
CA GLN A 26 -13.86 12.19 9.22
C GLN A 26 -12.45 12.50 9.75
N LYS A 27 -11.89 13.68 9.41
CA LYS A 27 -10.57 14.10 9.88
C LYS A 27 -10.52 14.21 11.41
N ARG A 28 -11.51 14.84 12.03
CA ARG A 28 -11.59 14.93 13.51
C ARG A 28 -11.67 13.54 14.15
N SER A 29 -12.51 12.66 13.62
CA SER A 29 -12.66 11.28 14.12
C SER A 29 -11.36 10.48 14.00
N LEU A 30 -10.66 10.60 12.85
CA LEU A 30 -9.37 9.95 12.61
C LEU A 30 -8.31 10.40 13.63
N ILE A 31 -8.22 11.70 13.89
CA ILE A 31 -7.26 12.25 14.86
C ILE A 31 -7.57 11.76 16.27
N ASN A 32 -8.84 11.82 16.70
CA ASN A 32 -9.25 11.39 18.04
C ASN A 32 -8.96 9.89 18.26
N TYR A 33 -9.28 9.06 17.27
CA TYR A 33 -8.96 7.63 17.30
C TYR A 33 -7.45 7.39 17.41
N CYS A 34 -6.65 8.10 16.60
CA CYS A 34 -5.20 7.97 16.63
C CYS A 34 -4.60 8.35 17.98
N LYS A 35 -5.12 9.41 18.62
CA LYS A 35 -4.73 9.82 19.98
C LYS A 35 -5.06 8.75 21.01
N ALA A 36 -6.29 8.24 21.02
CA ALA A 36 -6.73 7.23 21.99
C ALA A 36 -5.93 5.92 21.90
N ARG A 37 -5.50 5.54 20.70
CA ARG A 37 -4.75 4.30 20.44
C ARG A 37 -3.23 4.49 20.34
N GLN A 38 -2.72 5.70 20.65
CA GLN A 38 -1.29 6.05 20.55
C GLN A 38 -0.66 5.66 19.20
N THR A 39 -1.37 5.95 18.11
CA THR A 39 -0.93 5.67 16.74
C THR A 39 -0.92 6.94 15.91
N THR A 40 -0.37 6.87 14.70
CA THR A 40 -0.42 7.97 13.73
C THR A 40 -1.42 7.67 12.61
N PRO A 41 -2.04 8.69 12.01
CA PRO A 41 -2.91 8.49 10.85
C PRO A 41 -2.22 7.71 9.73
N ASN A 42 -0.94 8.01 9.46
CA ASN A 42 -0.15 7.29 8.46
C ASN A 42 0.02 5.80 8.79
N LYS A 43 0.34 5.46 10.04
CA LYS A 43 0.49 4.07 10.47
C LYS A 43 -0.83 3.32 10.39
N LEU A 44 -1.93 3.96 10.79
CA LEU A 44 -3.27 3.39 10.71
C LEU A 44 -3.66 3.12 9.26
N ILE A 45 -3.58 4.14 8.39
CA ILE A 45 -3.95 4.01 6.97
C ILE A 45 -3.11 2.93 6.31
N LYS A 46 -1.78 2.92 6.50
CA LYS A 46 -0.90 1.89 5.95
C LYS A 46 -1.29 0.49 6.43
N LYS A 47 -1.65 0.32 7.70
CA LYS A 47 -2.09 -0.97 8.24
C LYS A 47 -3.43 -1.40 7.65
N SER A 48 -4.36 -0.48 7.47
CA SER A 48 -5.67 -0.77 6.88
C SER A 48 -5.57 -1.16 5.41
N ILE A 49 -4.69 -0.51 4.64
CA ILE A 49 -4.51 -0.81 3.22
C ILE A 49 -3.49 -1.92 2.95
N SER A 50 -2.74 -2.41 3.96
CA SER A 50 -1.60 -3.31 3.74
C SER A 50 -1.99 -4.57 2.99
N ARG A 51 -3.17 -5.14 3.29
CA ARG A 51 -3.66 -6.35 2.63
C ARG A 51 -3.96 -6.14 1.13
N TYR A 52 -4.27 -4.91 0.72
CA TYR A 52 -4.59 -4.57 -0.66
C TYR A 52 -3.38 -4.10 -1.47
N ILE A 53 -2.26 -3.76 -0.83
CA ILE A 53 -1.05 -3.31 -1.53
C ILE A 53 0.07 -4.35 -1.50
N ASN A 54 0.06 -5.26 -0.53
CA ASN A 54 1.07 -6.31 -0.43
C ASN A 54 0.84 -7.34 -1.53
N GLY A 55 1.79 -7.48 -2.45
CA GLY A 55 1.73 -8.44 -3.56
C GLY A 55 1.43 -7.82 -4.94
N PHE A 56 0.94 -6.58 -4.97
CA PHE A 56 0.54 -5.88 -6.20
C PHE A 56 1.63 -4.94 -6.78
N ASP A 57 2.87 -5.05 -6.31
CA ASP A 57 4.03 -4.24 -6.77
C ASP A 57 4.39 -4.53 -8.24
N LYS A 58 4.48 -5.82 -8.59
CA LYS A 58 5.04 -6.27 -9.87
C LYS A 58 3.96 -6.70 -10.85
N ASN A 59 3.08 -7.59 -10.39
CA ASN A 59 2.01 -8.16 -11.18
C ASN A 59 0.73 -8.16 -10.33
N VAL A 60 -0.38 -7.75 -10.91
CA VAL A 60 -1.70 -8.02 -10.35
C VAL A 60 -1.99 -9.50 -10.65
N PRO A 61 -2.46 -10.32 -9.68
CA PRO A 61 -2.83 -11.70 -9.96
C PRO A 61 -3.87 -11.82 -11.08
N ASP A 62 -3.70 -12.82 -11.95
CA ASP A 62 -4.57 -13.06 -13.12
C ASP A 62 -6.06 -13.22 -12.75
N GLU A 63 -6.33 -13.65 -11.52
CA GLU A 63 -7.66 -13.79 -10.92
C GLU A 63 -8.48 -12.48 -10.89
N TYR A 64 -7.83 -11.32 -10.88
CA TYR A 64 -8.51 -10.02 -10.91
C TYR A 64 -8.77 -9.48 -12.32
N TYR A 65 -8.22 -10.12 -13.36
CA TYR A 65 -8.45 -9.75 -14.76
C TYR A 65 -9.62 -10.49 -15.40
N VAL A 66 -10.21 -11.47 -14.70
CA VAL A 66 -11.46 -12.13 -15.13
C VAL A 66 -12.61 -11.17 -14.90
N THR A 67 -12.91 -10.35 -15.90
CA THR A 67 -14.12 -9.52 -15.94
C THR A 67 -15.33 -10.37 -16.35
N GLU A 68 -16.52 -10.01 -15.85
CA GLU A 68 -17.79 -10.71 -16.09
C GLU A 68 -18.17 -10.87 -17.58
N ASN A 69 -17.49 -10.17 -18.50
CA ASN A 69 -17.78 -10.18 -19.93
C ASN A 69 -17.02 -11.23 -20.75
N GLN A 70 -16.28 -12.16 -20.13
CA GLN A 70 -15.59 -13.22 -20.90
C GLN A 70 -16.53 -14.27 -21.52
N LEU A 71 -17.82 -14.25 -21.20
CA LEU A 71 -18.82 -15.15 -21.80
C LEU A 71 -19.32 -14.68 -23.17
N ASP A 72 -19.11 -13.40 -23.55
CA ASP A 72 -19.48 -12.88 -24.88
C ASP A 72 -18.45 -13.22 -25.98
N LEU A 73 -17.40 -13.98 -25.67
CA LEU A 73 -16.37 -14.35 -26.66
C LEU A 73 -16.76 -15.55 -27.54
N PHE A 74 -17.92 -16.17 -27.28
CA PHE A 74 -18.36 -17.40 -27.95
C PHE A 74 -19.74 -17.28 -28.64
N ASP A 75 -20.31 -16.08 -28.73
CA ASP A 75 -21.51 -15.79 -29.54
C ASP A 75 -21.14 -15.20 -30.92
#